data_AF-A0A011TDH2-F1
#
_entry.id   AF-A0A011TDH2-F1
#
_cell.length_a   1.000
_cell.length_b   1.000
_cell.length_c   1.000
_cell.angle_alpha   90.00
_cell.angle_beta   90.00
_cell.angle_gamma   90.00
#
_symmetry.space_group_name_H-M   'P 1'
#
loop_
_entity.id
_entity.type
_entity.pdbx_description
1 polymer ?
#
loop_
_entity_poly.entity_id
_entity_poly.type
_entity_poly.pdbx_seq_one_letter_code
_entity_poly.pdbx_strand_id
1 'polypeptide(L)'
;MRKVRTPEPELFPEFWAVWLPIARHTDGRGLARETFRKHVLNGAEPQDIIDGAKWFIRSMSDRDRQYVPLSSTWLNREAYLDLCDKERAYQARIAGMEQSTNVVSMKPAPRPANHFLSKLERGEVKLASGE
;
A
#
# COMPACT_ATOMS: atom_id res chain seq x y z
N MET A 1 -36.29 -14.38 16.95
CA MET A 1 -36.01 -14.60 15.51
C MET A 1 -34.57 -15.09 15.36
N ARG A 2 -34.34 -16.31 14.86
CA ARG A 2 -32.99 -16.75 14.50
C ARG A 2 -32.58 -15.98 13.25
N LYS A 3 -31.53 -15.16 13.32
CA LYS A 3 -30.95 -14.53 12.14
C LYS A 3 -30.47 -15.64 11.22
N VAL A 4 -31.10 -15.77 10.04
CA VAL A 4 -30.60 -16.66 8.98
C VAL A 4 -29.15 -16.28 8.74
N ARG A 5 -28.24 -17.24 8.83
CA ARG A 5 -26.81 -17.03 8.63
C ARG A 5 -26.60 -16.86 7.13
N THR A 6 -26.80 -15.63 6.64
CA THR A 6 -26.55 -15.28 5.25
C THR A 6 -25.10 -15.61 4.92
N PRO A 7 -24.83 -16.33 3.80
CA PRO A 7 -23.47 -16.62 3.40
C PRO A 7 -22.69 -15.32 3.22
N GLU A 8 -21.45 -15.33 3.69
CA GLU A 8 -20.55 -14.18 3.58
C GLU A 8 -20.16 -14.02 2.10
N PRO A 9 -20.22 -12.80 1.53
CA PRO A 9 -19.78 -12.58 0.16
C PRO A 9 -18.32 -12.98 -0.03
N GLU A 10 -18.01 -13.51 -1.20
CA GLU A 10 -16.62 -13.78 -1.59
C GLU A 10 -15.79 -12.50 -1.48
N LEU A 11 -14.54 -12.64 -1.03
CA LEU A 11 -13.57 -11.55 -0.83
C LEU A 11 -13.94 -10.47 0.22
N PHE A 12 -15.14 -10.51 0.83
CA PHE A 12 -15.45 -9.65 1.97
C PHE A 12 -14.45 -9.79 3.15
N PRO A 13 -13.97 -10.99 3.52
CA PRO A 13 -12.95 -11.12 4.55
C PRO A 13 -11.66 -10.35 4.23
N GLU A 14 -11.25 -10.30 2.96
CA GLU A 14 -10.06 -9.56 2.52
C GLU A 14 -10.28 -8.06 2.63
N PHE A 15 -11.42 -7.57 2.12
CA PHE A 15 -11.83 -6.17 2.31
C PHE A 15 -11.82 -5.79 3.79
N TRP A 16 -12.42 -6.63 4.64
CA TRP A 16 -12.50 -6.34 6.06
C TRP A 16 -11.13 -6.36 6.73
N ALA A 17 -10.23 -7.26 6.34
CA ALA A 17 -8.86 -7.28 6.84
C ALA A 17 -8.09 -6.00 6.49
N VAL A 18 -8.29 -5.46 5.28
CA VAL A 18 -7.72 -4.17 4.85
C VAL A 18 -8.31 -3.02 5.67
N TRP A 19 -9.62 -3.02 5.92
CA TRP A 19 -10.31 -1.92 6.61
C TRP A 19 -10.11 -1.91 8.13
N LEU A 20 -9.91 -3.09 8.74
CA LEU A 20 -9.84 -3.26 10.20
C LEU A 20 -8.90 -2.28 10.94
N PRO A 21 -7.70 -1.95 10.44
CA PRO A 21 -6.78 -1.03 11.12
C PRO A 21 -7.30 0.41 11.27
N ILE A 22 -8.23 0.82 10.42
CA ILE A 22 -8.86 2.16 10.45
C ILE A 22 -10.32 2.12 10.90
N ALA A 23 -10.85 0.92 11.17
CA ALA A 23 -12.24 0.72 11.54
C ALA A 23 -12.55 1.37 12.90
N ARG A 24 -13.63 2.14 12.96
CA ARG A 24 -14.14 2.68 14.22
C ARG A 24 -14.95 1.63 14.96
N HIS A 25 -15.10 1.81 16.27
CA HIS A 25 -15.96 0.95 17.10
C HIS A 25 -17.44 0.92 16.63
N THR A 26 -17.88 1.97 15.92
CA THR A 26 -19.23 2.08 15.34
C THR A 26 -19.36 1.53 13.91
N ASP A 27 -18.26 1.10 13.28
CA ASP A 27 -18.25 0.69 11.86
C ASP A 27 -19.09 -0.58 11.63
N GLY A 28 -18.99 -1.53 12.57
CA GLY A 28 -19.83 -2.73 12.63
C GLY A 28 -19.67 -3.66 11.43
N ARG A 29 -18.91 -4.75 11.59
CA ARG A 29 -18.64 -5.77 10.54
C ARG A 29 -19.90 -6.26 9.81
N GLY A 30 -21.03 -6.36 10.52
CA GLY A 30 -22.31 -6.79 9.93
C GLY A 30 -22.83 -5.80 8.88
N LEU A 31 -22.80 -4.50 9.18
CA LEU A 31 -23.27 -3.43 8.29
C LEU A 31 -22.33 -3.29 7.08
N ALA A 32 -21.01 -3.35 7.32
CA ALA A 32 -19.99 -3.39 6.28
C ALA A 32 -20.26 -4.52 5.28
N ARG A 33 -20.54 -5.73 5.78
CA ARG A 33 -20.83 -6.91 4.96
C ARG A 33 -22.08 -6.77 4.11
N GLU A 34 -23.16 -6.26 4.69
CA GLU A 34 -24.42 -6.02 3.97
C GLU A 34 -24.23 -4.98 2.86
N THR A 35 -23.46 -3.92 3.14
CA THR A 35 -23.17 -2.87 2.18
C THR A 35 -22.26 -3.38 1.06
N PHE A 36 -21.19 -4.10 1.40
CA PHE A 36 -20.31 -4.75 0.42
C PHE A 36 -21.10 -5.67 -0.51
N ARG A 37 -21.94 -6.54 0.06
CA ARG A 37 -22.82 -7.42 -0.71
C ARG A 37 -23.72 -6.66 -1.68
N LYS A 38 -24.31 -5.55 -1.23
CA LYS A 38 -25.17 -4.70 -2.06
C LYS A 38 -24.42 -4.18 -3.29
N HIS A 39 -23.20 -3.69 -3.14
CA HIS A 39 -22.41 -3.20 -4.26
C HIS A 39 -22.03 -4.33 -5.24
N VAL A 40 -21.63 -5.50 -4.73
CA VAL A 40 -21.33 -6.66 -5.57
C VAL A 40 -22.57 -7.11 -6.36
N LEU A 41 -23.75 -7.13 -5.71
CA LEU A 41 -25.02 -7.43 -6.40
C LEU A 41 -25.41 -6.36 -7.43
N ASN A 42 -24.96 -5.13 -7.25
CA ASN A 42 -25.16 -4.03 -8.21
C ASN A 42 -24.14 -4.05 -9.35
N GLY A 43 -23.24 -5.03 -9.40
CA GLY A 43 -22.26 -5.19 -10.48
C GLY A 43 -20.88 -4.58 -10.19
N ALA A 44 -20.62 -4.12 -8.97
CA ALA A 44 -19.26 -3.72 -8.59
C ALA A 44 -18.37 -4.96 -8.44
N GLU A 45 -17.16 -4.90 -9.00
CA GLU A 45 -16.20 -5.98 -8.86
C GLU A 45 -15.64 -5.98 -7.41
N PRO A 46 -15.68 -7.12 -6.69
CA PRO A 46 -15.15 -7.20 -5.33
C PRO A 46 -13.68 -6.76 -5.22
N GLN A 47 -12.88 -7.05 -6.25
CA GLN A 47 -11.47 -6.67 -6.30
C GLN A 47 -11.27 -5.15 -6.41
N ASP A 48 -12.12 -4.44 -7.17
CA ASP A 48 -12.06 -2.98 -7.26
C ASP A 48 -12.28 -2.34 -5.88
N ILE A 49 -13.22 -2.87 -5.11
CA ILE A 49 -13.52 -2.40 -3.76
C ILE A 49 -12.29 -2.57 -2.85
N ILE A 50 -11.62 -3.72 -2.94
CA ILE A 50 -10.42 -4.04 -2.15
C ILE A 50 -9.23 -3.17 -2.55
N ASP A 51 -8.96 -3.04 -3.84
CA ASP A 51 -7.88 -2.22 -4.38
C ASP A 51 -8.08 -0.75 -3.99
N GLY A 52 -9.31 -0.24 -4.11
CA GLY A 52 -9.67 1.10 -3.68
C GLY A 52 -9.47 1.31 -2.18
N ALA A 53 -9.81 0.31 -1.35
CA ALA A 53 -9.58 0.37 0.09
C ALA A 53 -8.08 0.37 0.44
N LYS A 54 -7.29 -0.46 -0.24
CA LYS A 54 -5.82 -0.52 -0.07
C LYS A 54 -5.19 0.84 -0.38
N TRP A 55 -5.53 1.45 -1.51
CA TRP A 55 -5.02 2.76 -1.87
C TRP A 55 -5.52 3.87 -0.94
N PHE A 56 -6.80 3.84 -0.56
CA PHE A 56 -7.37 4.83 0.35
C PHE A 56 -6.59 4.88 1.67
N ILE A 57 -6.30 3.73 2.26
CA ILE A 57 -5.54 3.66 3.52
C ILE A 57 -4.07 4.05 3.30
N ARG A 58 -3.47 3.60 2.19
CA ARG A 58 -2.06 3.90 1.86
C ARG A 58 -1.78 5.38 1.62
N SER A 59 -2.70 6.05 0.92
CA SER A 59 -2.55 7.45 0.50
C SER A 59 -2.92 8.47 1.59
N MET A 60 -3.45 8.00 2.71
CA MET A 60 -3.94 8.84 3.79
C MET A 60 -2.83 9.25 4.75
N SER A 61 -2.87 10.52 5.18
CA SER A 61 -1.99 11.01 6.24
C SER A 61 -2.53 10.66 7.63
N ASP A 62 -1.66 10.62 8.64
CA ASP A 62 -2.10 10.36 10.02
C ASP A 62 -3.08 11.41 10.55
N ARG A 63 -2.97 12.66 10.08
CA ARG A 63 -3.91 13.73 10.43
C ARG A 63 -5.31 13.46 9.90
N ASP A 64 -5.43 12.81 8.75
CA ASP A 64 -6.71 12.54 8.09
C ASP A 64 -7.41 11.30 8.64
N ARG A 65 -6.68 10.47 9.39
CA ARG A 65 -7.20 9.23 9.99
C ARG A 65 -8.42 9.48 10.89
N GLN A 66 -8.49 10.63 11.56
CA GLN A 66 -9.64 11.01 12.39
C GLN A 66 -10.90 11.38 11.61
N TYR A 67 -10.79 11.63 10.30
CA TYR A 67 -11.89 12.00 9.41
C TYR A 67 -12.35 10.84 8.51
N VAL A 68 -11.78 9.65 8.70
CA VAL A 68 -12.15 8.43 7.96
C VAL A 68 -13.63 8.12 8.17
N PRO A 69 -14.45 8.08 7.09
CA PRO A 69 -15.85 7.68 7.19
C PRO A 69 -15.97 6.21 7.62
N LEU A 70 -17.14 5.80 8.11
CA LEU A 70 -17.43 4.38 8.33
C LEU A 70 -17.35 3.61 7.00
N SER A 71 -17.00 2.32 7.02
CA SER A 71 -16.87 1.51 5.80
C SER A 71 -18.13 1.57 4.94
N SER A 72 -19.31 1.48 5.55
CA SER A 72 -20.59 1.54 4.84
C SER A 72 -20.79 2.89 4.15
N THR A 73 -20.45 4.00 4.80
CA THR A 73 -20.50 5.34 4.22
C THR A 73 -19.50 5.49 3.08
N TRP A 74 -18.31 4.93 3.22
CA TRP A 74 -17.28 4.93 2.17
C TRP A 74 -17.72 4.12 0.94
N LEU A 75 -18.27 2.92 1.16
CA LEU A 75 -18.81 2.06 0.10
C LEU A 75 -19.98 2.71 -0.63
N ASN A 76 -20.96 3.27 0.10
CA ASN A 76 -22.12 3.94 -0.49
C ASN A 76 -21.76 5.18 -1.31
N ARG A 77 -20.58 5.78 -1.08
CA ARG A 77 -20.05 6.88 -1.90
C ARG A 77 -19.30 6.40 -3.13
N GLU A 78 -19.18 5.08 -3.31
CA GLU A 78 -18.46 4.44 -4.41
C GLU A 78 -17.01 4.93 -4.54
N ALA A 79 -16.42 5.32 -3.40
CA ALA A 79 -15.10 5.93 -3.34
C ALA A 79 -13.98 5.01 -3.86
N TYR A 80 -14.23 3.72 -4.02
CA TYR A 80 -13.29 2.77 -4.59
C TYR A 80 -13.08 2.94 -6.10
N LEU A 81 -14.06 3.48 -6.85
CA LEU A 81 -14.01 3.54 -8.32
C LEU A 81 -12.81 4.35 -8.83
N ASP A 82 -12.51 5.49 -8.21
CA ASP A 82 -11.35 6.32 -8.60
C ASP A 82 -10.02 5.84 -8.00
N LEU A 83 -10.07 4.93 -7.02
CA LEU A 83 -8.91 4.53 -6.22
C LEU A 83 -8.37 3.16 -6.61
N CYS A 84 -9.21 2.27 -7.16
CA CYS A 84 -8.77 0.94 -7.60
C CYS A 84 -7.72 1.04 -8.71
N ASP A 85 -7.91 1.93 -9.69
CA ASP A 85 -6.95 2.16 -10.77
C ASP A 85 -5.61 2.68 -10.25
N LYS A 86 -5.63 3.47 -9.18
CA LYS A 86 -4.41 3.99 -8.55
C LYS A 86 -3.62 2.89 -7.85
N GLU A 87 -4.29 2.00 -7.11
CA GLU A 87 -3.60 0.84 -6.52
C GLU A 87 -3.02 -0.06 -7.61
N ARG A 88 -3.76 -0.32 -8.69
CA ARG A 88 -3.26 -1.16 -9.80
C ARG A 88 -2.05 -0.56 -10.48
N ALA A 89 -2.08 0.75 -10.78
CA ALA A 89 -0.94 1.46 -11.34
C ALA A 89 0.27 1.41 -10.39
N TYR A 90 0.05 1.53 -9.09
CA TYR A 90 1.09 1.41 -8.07
C TYR A 90 1.69 0.00 -8.04
N GLN A 91 0.86 -1.04 -8.02
CA GLN A 91 1.32 -2.44 -8.02
C GLN A 91 2.09 -2.77 -9.30
N ALA A 92 1.62 -2.32 -10.47
CA ALA A 92 2.34 -2.48 -11.74
C ALA A 92 3.73 -1.83 -11.71
N ARG A 93 3.84 -0.64 -11.08
CA ARG A 93 5.12 0.06 -10.92
C ARG A 93 6.08 -0.70 -10.00
N ILE A 94 5.59 -1.20 -8.87
CA ILE A 94 6.41 -1.99 -7.92
C ILE A 94 6.89 -3.28 -8.57
N ALA A 95 6.01 -4.02 -9.26
CA ALA A 95 6.37 -5.24 -9.97
C ALA A 95 7.44 -5.00 -11.05
N GLY A 96 7.35 -3.89 -11.80
CA GLY A 96 8.38 -3.50 -12.76
C GLY A 96 9.72 -3.11 -12.12
N MET A 97 9.68 -2.50 -10.93
CA MET A 97 10.89 -2.20 -10.14
C MET A 97 11.55 -3.47 -9.60
N GLU A 98 10.77 -4.42 -9.08
CA GLU A 98 11.29 -5.70 -8.56
C GLU A 98 11.99 -6.53 -9.65
N GLN A 99 11.49 -6.49 -10.89
CA GLN A 99 12.16 -7.12 -12.03
C GLN A 99 13.50 -6.46 -12.38
N SER A 100 13.64 -5.15 -12.15
CA SER A 100 14.88 -4.40 -12.41
C SER A 100 15.94 -4.59 -11.31
N THR A 101 15.56 -4.98 -10.09
CA THR A 101 16.48 -5.20 -8.96
C THR A 101 17.35 -6.46 -9.07
N ASN A 102 17.21 -7.25 -10.14
CA ASN A 102 18.17 -8.32 -10.47
C ASN A 102 19.49 -7.77 -11.07
N VAL A 103 19.89 -6.55 -10.72
CA VAL A 103 21.22 -6.01 -10.95
C VAL A 103 22.09 -6.34 -9.75
N VAL A 104 22.98 -7.33 -9.90
CA VAL A 104 24.02 -7.62 -8.92
C VAL A 104 24.91 -6.39 -8.79
N SER A 105 25.01 -5.81 -7.59
CA SER A 105 26.02 -4.81 -7.27
C SER A 105 27.40 -5.40 -7.55
N MET A 106 27.96 -5.10 -8.73
CA MET A 106 29.33 -5.46 -9.03
C MET A 106 30.21 -4.85 -7.95
N LYS A 107 31.06 -5.68 -7.32
CA LYS A 107 32.10 -5.17 -6.41
C LYS A 107 32.83 -4.04 -7.14
N PRO A 108 33.00 -2.86 -6.51
CA PRO A 108 33.70 -1.77 -7.16
C PRO A 108 35.07 -2.28 -7.61
N ALA A 109 35.41 -2.01 -8.87
CA ALA A 109 36.68 -2.43 -9.44
C ALA A 109 37.84 -2.00 -8.53
N PRO A 110 38.90 -2.83 -8.37
CA PRO A 110 40.04 -2.47 -7.55
C PRO A 110 40.59 -1.12 -8.01
N ARG A 111 40.64 -0.15 -7.10
CA ARG A 111 41.07 1.21 -7.42
C ARG A 111 42.51 1.16 -7.93
N PRO A 112 42.85 1.87 -9.02
CA PRO A 112 44.21 1.89 -9.53
C PRO A 112 45.14 2.52 -8.48
N ALA A 113 46.38 2.01 -8.38
CA ALA A 113 47.35 2.46 -7.37
C ALA A 113 47.55 3.99 -7.36
N ASN A 114 47.41 4.65 -8.50
CA ASN A 114 47.58 6.10 -8.60
C ASN A 114 46.39 6.93 -8.09
N HIS A 115 45.28 6.30 -7.67
CA HIS A 115 44.09 6.97 -7.16
C HIS A 115 44.39 7.72 -5.86
N PHE A 116 43.91 8.96 -5.75
CA PHE A 116 44.13 9.85 -4.59
C PHE A 116 43.85 9.16 -3.25
N LEU A 117 42.72 8.47 -3.11
CA LEU A 117 42.38 7.74 -1.88
C LEU A 117 43.37 6.62 -1.55
N SER A 118 43.90 5.92 -2.56
CA SER A 118 44.91 4.87 -2.35
C SER A 118 46.28 5.46 -2.00
N LYS A 119 46.57 6.70 -2.43
CA LYS A 119 47.76 7.44 -2.01
C LYS A 119 47.62 8.01 -0.60
N LEU A 120 46.42 8.47 -0.23
CA LEU A 120 46.06 8.93 1.11
C LEU A 120 46.13 7.78 2.13
N GLU A 121 45.59 6.60 1.81
CA GLU A 121 45.66 5.39 2.64
C GLU A 121 47.11 4.89 2.83
N ARG A 122 47.97 5.12 1.82
CA ARG A 122 49.42 4.83 1.89
C ARG A 122 50.25 5.95 2.53
N GLY A 123 49.63 7.06 2.92
CA GLY A 123 50.31 8.20 3.56
C GLY A 123 51.17 9.05 2.62
N GLU A 124 51.06 8.86 1.29
CA GLU A 124 51.80 9.64 0.28
C GLU A 124 51.24 11.06 0.12
N VAL A 125 50.00 11.30 0.55
CA VAL A 125 49.33 12.61 0.49
C VAL A 125 48.65 12.86 1.84
N LYS A 126 48.78 14.07 2.40
CA LYS A 126 48.09 14.46 3.64
C LYS A 126 46.97 15.44 3.31
N LEU A 127 45.80 15.25 3.94
CA LEU A 127 44.75 16.26 3.91
C LEU A 127 45.24 17.46 4.72
N ALA A 128 45.30 18.62 4.09
CA ALA A 128 45.60 19.86 4.80
C ALA A 128 44.44 20.12 5.77
N SER A 129 44.71 20.01 7.07
CA SER A 129 43.80 20.48 8.11
C SER A 129 43.73 21.99 7.99
N GLY A 130 42.62 22.51 7.46
CA GLY A 130 42.35 23.94 7.43
C GLY A 130 42.19 24.47 8.86
N GLU A 131 42.99 25.49 9.19
CA GLU A 131 42.83 26.35 10.37
C GLU A 131 41.62 27.29 10.23
#